data_AF-A0A2S4ZYG9-F1
#
_entry.id   AF-A0A2S4ZYG9-F1
#
_cell.length_a   1.000
_cell.length_b   1.000
_cell.length_c   1.000
_cell.angle_alpha   90.00
_cell.angle_beta   90.00
_cell.angle_gamma   90.00
#
_symmetry.space_group_name_H-M   'P 1'
#
loop_
_entity.id
_entity.type
_entity.pdbx_description
1 polymer ?
#
loop_
_entity_poly.entity_id
_entity_poly.type
_entity_poly.pdbx_seq_one_letter_code
_entity_poly.pdbx_strand_id
1 'polypeptide(L)'
;MKRKLLALAIIAISLSSCSDKWEYAEGMEPETGENQNGNGSGNGNGSGTETTYDYQPMTIGSKWIYTGDYNYIVESTSEDKVIDGISYHSFTNSFMNNTFYSAIKDGVYYVNGNSSIEASQLDFPAAPMMYLKDNVALNTSWSSKVKISPADSPIELSATYQYTLKEKGISFKIDKVTYPDVIHVDMTMTLPGSSTPVCTGSYYYAKKIGFIYSKVTMNGQTNTIKLASYEIKP
;
A
#
# COMPACT_ATOMS: atom_id res chain seq x y z
N MET A 1 6.32 20.07 -32.87
CA MET A 1 6.62 18.76 -32.27
C MET A 1 6.20 18.82 -30.80
N LYS A 2 5.01 18.31 -30.46
CA LYS A 2 4.43 18.43 -29.10
C LYS A 2 5.06 17.38 -28.20
N ARG A 3 5.78 17.81 -27.16
CA ARG A 3 6.36 16.93 -26.13
C ARG A 3 5.22 16.29 -25.33
N LYS A 4 4.96 15.00 -25.51
CA LYS A 4 4.04 14.23 -24.66
C LYS A 4 4.82 13.82 -23.41
N LEU A 5 4.44 14.35 -22.24
CA LEU A 5 4.93 13.90 -20.93
C LEU A 5 4.34 12.51 -20.65
N LEU A 6 5.18 11.59 -20.18
CA LEU A 6 4.91 10.17 -19.97
C LEU A 6 4.74 9.90 -18.46
N ALA A 7 3.78 9.04 -18.11
CA ALA A 7 3.20 8.86 -16.78
C ALA A 7 3.62 7.52 -16.11
N LEU A 8 3.70 7.43 -14.78
CA LEU A 8 4.20 6.25 -13.99
C LEU A 8 3.07 5.66 -13.10
N ALA A 9 3.15 4.40 -12.56
CA ALA A 9 2.16 3.63 -11.71
C ALA A 9 2.79 2.49 -10.88
N ILE A 10 2.67 2.44 -9.52
CA ILE A 10 3.33 1.42 -8.63
C ILE A 10 2.57 1.06 -7.32
N ILE A 11 2.10 -0.20 -7.09
CA ILE A 11 1.92 -0.99 -5.80
C ILE A 11 0.77 -0.76 -4.75
N ALA A 12 0.08 -1.87 -4.46
CA ALA A 12 -1.25 -2.13 -3.88
C ALA A 12 -1.66 -1.72 -2.45
N ILE A 13 -0.81 -1.31 -1.50
CA ILE A 13 -1.30 -0.88 -0.17
C ILE A 13 -0.55 0.34 0.38
N SER A 14 0.66 0.62 -0.11
CA SER A 14 1.44 1.75 0.41
C SER A 14 2.49 2.26 -0.55
N LEU A 15 2.24 2.12 -1.84
CA LEU A 15 3.12 2.64 -2.86
C LEU A 15 2.38 3.17 -4.11
N SER A 16 1.07 2.87 -4.26
CA SER A 16 0.20 2.91 -5.48
C SER A 16 0.20 4.23 -6.24
N SER A 17 0.68 5.30 -5.63
CA SER A 17 0.40 6.66 -6.07
C SER A 17 1.62 7.40 -6.62
N CYS A 18 2.72 6.68 -6.86
CA CYS A 18 3.87 7.17 -7.61
C CYS A 18 3.59 7.09 -9.12
N SER A 19 2.76 8.01 -9.63
CA SER A 19 1.38 7.74 -10.12
C SER A 19 0.79 8.62 -11.23
N ASP A 20 1.43 9.03 -12.32
CA ASP A 20 0.71 9.87 -13.30
C ASP A 20 -0.37 9.06 -14.05
N LYS A 21 -1.52 9.72 -14.29
CA LYS A 21 -2.83 9.18 -14.70
C LYS A 21 -2.84 8.23 -15.90
N TRP A 22 -3.75 7.25 -15.88
CA TRP A 22 -4.17 6.47 -17.05
C TRP A 22 -5.45 7.05 -17.68
N GLU A 23 -5.61 6.82 -18.98
CA GLU A 23 -6.83 7.03 -19.76
C GLU A 23 -7.60 5.69 -19.76
N TYR A 24 -8.92 5.73 -19.50
CA TYR A 24 -9.70 4.54 -19.18
C TYR A 24 -9.76 3.51 -20.33
N ALA A 25 -9.61 2.22 -20.00
CA ALA A 25 -10.28 1.17 -20.75
C ALA A 25 -11.77 1.25 -20.40
N GLU A 26 -12.61 1.61 -21.38
CA GLU A 26 -14.06 1.68 -21.22
C GLU A 26 -14.61 0.29 -20.82
N GLY A 27 -15.44 0.21 -19.77
CA GLY A 27 -16.31 -0.96 -19.57
C GLY A 27 -16.52 -1.54 -18.17
N MET A 28 -16.06 -0.91 -17.08
CA MET A 28 -16.46 -1.34 -15.73
C MET A 28 -17.10 -0.20 -14.95
N GLU A 29 -18.42 -0.09 -15.08
CA GLU A 29 -19.23 0.66 -14.10
C GLU A 29 -19.29 -0.15 -12.80
N PRO A 30 -18.90 0.41 -11.65
CA PRO A 30 -19.19 -0.22 -10.37
C PRO A 30 -20.70 -0.16 -10.12
N GLU A 31 -21.33 -1.31 -9.88
CA GLU A 31 -22.70 -1.37 -9.39
C GLU A 31 -22.80 -0.55 -8.10
N THR A 32 -23.68 0.45 -8.11
CA THR A 32 -23.99 1.27 -6.95
C THR A 32 -24.76 0.42 -5.93
N GLY A 33 -24.02 -0.22 -5.03
CA GLY A 33 -24.58 -0.90 -3.87
C GLY A 33 -25.21 0.09 -2.91
N GLU A 34 -26.49 -0.12 -2.62
CA GLU A 34 -27.32 0.72 -1.76
C GLU A 34 -26.79 0.86 -0.33
N ASN A 35 -27.04 2.05 0.20
CA ASN A 35 -26.78 2.51 1.55
C ASN A 35 -27.36 1.56 2.63
N GLN A 36 -26.50 0.90 3.40
CA GLN A 36 -26.91 0.26 4.65
C GLN A 36 -26.15 0.85 5.84
N ASN A 37 -26.92 1.57 6.67
CA ASN A 37 -26.57 2.00 8.02
C ASN A 37 -26.20 0.79 8.88
N GLY A 38 -24.91 0.58 9.14
CA GLY A 38 -24.40 -0.44 10.06
C GLY A 38 -23.67 0.17 11.24
N ASN A 39 -24.37 0.37 12.36
CA ASN A 39 -23.79 0.79 13.63
C ASN A 39 -23.16 -0.42 14.34
N GLY A 40 -21.88 -0.67 14.11
CA GLY A 40 -21.14 -1.79 14.72
C GLY A 40 -20.38 -1.38 15.98
N SER A 41 -21.00 -1.53 17.15
CA SER A 41 -20.32 -1.48 18.45
C SER A 41 -19.91 -2.90 18.83
N GLY A 42 -18.59 -3.17 18.85
CA GLY A 42 -18.03 -4.45 19.29
C GLY A 42 -17.15 -4.27 20.52
N ASN A 43 -17.68 -4.64 21.69
CA ASN A 43 -16.94 -4.69 22.94
C ASN A 43 -16.48 -6.13 23.19
N GLY A 44 -15.20 -6.42 22.94
CA GLY A 44 -14.60 -7.75 23.10
C GLY A 44 -13.48 -7.72 24.14
N ASN A 45 -13.78 -8.20 25.34
CA ASN A 45 -12.81 -8.36 26.43
C ASN A 45 -12.17 -9.75 26.31
N GLY A 46 -10.99 -9.83 25.70
CA GLY A 46 -10.22 -11.06 25.51
C GLY A 46 -8.82 -10.91 26.08
N SER A 47 -8.62 -11.45 27.29
CA SER A 47 -7.32 -11.55 27.94
C SER A 47 -6.50 -12.68 27.29
N GLY A 48 -5.83 -12.35 26.19
CA GLY A 48 -4.74 -13.11 25.59
C GLY A 48 -3.64 -12.11 25.30
N THR A 49 -2.37 -12.48 25.49
CA THR A 49 -1.22 -11.63 25.17
C THR A 49 -1.38 -11.07 23.75
N GLU A 50 -1.77 -9.79 23.66
CA GLU A 50 -1.96 -9.09 22.39
C GLU A 50 -0.66 -9.19 21.60
N THR A 51 -0.70 -9.91 20.48
CA THR A 51 0.34 -9.70 19.48
C THR A 51 0.16 -8.26 19.02
N THR A 52 1.19 -7.45 19.19
CA THR A 52 1.21 -6.00 18.91
C THR A 52 1.10 -5.67 17.42
N TYR A 53 0.74 -6.64 16.58
CA TYR A 53 0.87 -6.64 15.12
C TYR A 53 -0.51 -6.65 14.46
N ASP A 54 -1.11 -5.48 14.31
CA ASP A 54 -2.51 -5.35 13.89
C ASP A 54 -2.75 -4.27 12.84
N TYR A 55 -1.69 -3.72 12.24
CA TYR A 55 -1.79 -2.75 11.15
C TYR A 55 -1.88 -3.39 9.76
N GLN A 56 -2.17 -4.69 9.68
CA GLN A 56 -2.51 -5.40 8.44
C GLN A 56 -3.26 -6.69 8.79
N PRO A 57 -4.59 -6.65 8.97
CA PRO A 57 -5.36 -7.88 9.17
C PRO A 57 -5.18 -8.85 7.99
N MET A 58 -5.06 -10.14 8.31
CA MET A 58 -4.81 -11.22 7.34
C MET A 58 -5.85 -12.35 7.46
N THR A 59 -7.01 -12.06 8.07
CA THR A 59 -8.08 -13.05 8.20
C THR A 59 -8.78 -13.24 6.86
N ILE A 60 -8.85 -14.50 6.42
CA ILE A 60 -9.39 -14.92 5.11
C ILE A 60 -10.74 -14.28 4.84
N GLY A 61 -10.91 -13.70 3.64
CA GLY A 61 -12.14 -13.05 3.23
C GLY A 61 -12.33 -11.63 3.79
N SER A 62 -11.33 -11.09 4.50
CA SER A 62 -11.31 -9.66 4.80
C SER A 62 -11.18 -8.84 3.53
N LYS A 63 -11.85 -7.70 3.48
CA LYS A 63 -12.02 -6.88 2.29
C LYS A 63 -11.85 -5.40 2.59
N TRP A 64 -11.19 -4.69 1.67
CA TRP A 64 -11.01 -3.24 1.71
C TRP A 64 -11.42 -2.64 0.38
N ILE A 65 -12.21 -1.56 0.44
CA ILE A 65 -12.62 -0.79 -0.74
C ILE A 65 -11.97 0.58 -0.65
N TYR A 66 -11.15 0.89 -1.64
CA TYR A 66 -10.42 2.14 -1.75
C TYR A 66 -11.00 3.04 -2.83
N THR A 67 -10.92 4.34 -2.60
CA THR A 67 -11.31 5.40 -3.55
C THR A 67 -10.27 6.53 -3.55
N GLY A 68 -10.44 7.51 -4.43
CA GLY A 68 -9.54 8.65 -4.60
C GLY A 68 -9.25 8.86 -6.07
N ASP A 69 -7.98 9.04 -6.41
CA ASP A 69 -7.55 9.07 -7.81
C ASP A 69 -7.69 7.69 -8.48
N TYR A 70 -7.69 6.61 -7.68
CA TYR A 70 -7.98 5.25 -8.13
C TYR A 70 -9.01 4.58 -7.20
N ASN A 71 -9.91 3.80 -7.81
CA ASN A 71 -10.88 2.97 -7.10
C ASN A 71 -10.51 1.51 -7.27
N TYR A 72 -10.38 0.77 -6.16
CA TYR A 72 -10.05 -0.65 -6.21
C TYR A 72 -10.42 -1.39 -4.94
N ILE A 73 -10.44 -2.70 -5.05
CA ILE A 73 -10.74 -3.64 -3.99
C ILE A 73 -9.50 -4.46 -3.69
N VAL A 74 -9.23 -4.65 -2.41
CA VAL A 74 -8.28 -5.64 -1.91
C VAL A 74 -9.04 -6.68 -1.11
N GLU A 75 -8.73 -7.96 -1.32
CA GLU A 75 -9.37 -9.06 -0.60
C GLU A 75 -8.32 -10.09 -0.15
N SER A 76 -8.37 -10.45 1.13
CA SER A 76 -7.54 -11.51 1.72
C SER A 76 -8.02 -12.87 1.24
N THR A 77 -7.11 -13.72 0.79
CA THR A 77 -7.44 -15.04 0.22
C THR A 77 -7.08 -16.18 1.19
N SER A 78 -7.39 -17.42 0.83
CA SER A 78 -7.00 -18.60 1.63
C SER A 78 -5.59 -19.11 1.37
N GLU A 79 -4.81 -18.46 0.49
CA GLU A 79 -3.48 -18.93 0.11
C GLU A 79 -2.38 -18.22 0.90
N ASP A 80 -1.39 -19.02 1.35
CA ASP A 80 -0.14 -18.53 1.89
C ASP A 80 1.02 -18.96 0.99
N LYS A 81 2.10 -18.18 0.99
CA LYS A 81 3.32 -18.46 0.21
C LYS A 81 4.56 -18.20 1.06
N VAL A 82 5.49 -19.15 1.05
CA VAL A 82 6.80 -18.96 1.68
C VAL A 82 7.77 -18.36 0.67
N ILE A 83 8.35 -17.21 1.02
CA ILE A 83 9.37 -16.51 0.22
C ILE A 83 10.54 -16.21 1.15
N ASP A 84 11.74 -16.69 0.80
CA ASP A 84 12.97 -16.54 1.59
C ASP A 84 12.81 -16.94 3.08
N GLY A 85 12.02 -17.98 3.33
CA GLY A 85 11.76 -18.50 4.69
C GLY A 85 10.76 -17.67 5.53
N ILE A 86 10.11 -16.67 4.93
CA ILE A 86 9.03 -15.90 5.56
C ILE A 86 7.70 -16.36 4.96
N SER A 87 6.72 -16.68 5.81
CA SER A 87 5.35 -16.98 5.37
C SER A 87 4.61 -15.67 5.07
N TYR A 88 4.13 -15.53 3.85
CA TYR A 88 3.31 -14.42 3.43
C TYR A 88 1.88 -14.88 3.19
N HIS A 89 0.94 -14.05 3.60
CA HIS A 89 -0.47 -14.18 3.30
C HIS A 89 -0.81 -13.47 1.99
N SER A 90 -1.64 -14.09 1.16
CA SER A 90 -1.98 -13.54 -0.16
C SER A 90 -3.25 -12.68 -0.16
N PHE A 91 -3.27 -11.74 -1.09
CA PHE A 91 -4.36 -10.81 -1.31
C PHE A 91 -4.57 -10.59 -2.81
N THR A 92 -5.81 -10.52 -3.26
CA THR A 92 -6.14 -10.04 -4.60
C THR A 92 -6.20 -8.51 -4.61
N ASN A 93 -5.92 -7.93 -5.77
CA ASN A 93 -6.06 -6.49 -6.01
C ASN A 93 -6.72 -6.25 -7.37
N SER A 94 -7.89 -5.58 -7.34
CA SER A 94 -8.66 -5.33 -8.55
C SER A 94 -8.09 -4.23 -9.45
N PHE A 95 -7.19 -3.36 -8.95
CA PHE A 95 -6.56 -2.30 -9.73
C PHE A 95 -5.61 -2.87 -10.78
N MET A 96 -4.73 -3.79 -10.34
CA MET A 96 -3.74 -4.42 -11.21
C MET A 96 -4.19 -5.78 -11.75
N ASN A 97 -5.37 -6.24 -11.33
CA ASN A 97 -5.84 -7.61 -11.57
C ASN A 97 -4.77 -8.66 -11.22
N ASN A 98 -4.15 -8.50 -10.04
CA ASN A 98 -3.04 -9.34 -9.60
C ASN A 98 -3.20 -9.82 -8.15
N THR A 99 -2.28 -10.69 -7.74
CA THR A 99 -2.10 -11.12 -6.36
C THR A 99 -0.82 -10.52 -5.80
N PHE A 100 -0.89 -9.99 -4.59
CA PHE A 100 0.28 -9.63 -3.79
C PHE A 100 0.25 -10.38 -2.47
N TYR A 101 1.38 -10.35 -1.76
CA TYR A 101 1.65 -11.15 -0.59
C TYR A 101 2.15 -10.23 0.52
N SER A 102 1.60 -10.33 1.73
CA SER A 102 2.03 -9.54 2.89
C SER A 102 2.46 -10.45 4.04
N ALA A 103 3.46 -10.04 4.80
CA ALA A 103 3.94 -10.76 5.97
C ALA A 103 4.19 -9.80 7.13
N ILE A 104 4.06 -10.30 8.35
CA ILE A 104 4.46 -9.58 9.56
C ILE A 104 5.45 -10.44 10.33
N LYS A 105 6.61 -9.86 10.66
CA LYS A 105 7.62 -10.52 11.48
C LYS A 105 8.24 -9.51 12.42
N ASP A 106 8.10 -9.74 13.72
CA ASP A 106 8.71 -8.93 14.77
C ASP A 106 8.42 -7.42 14.62
N GLY A 107 7.17 -7.06 14.30
CA GLY A 107 6.73 -5.65 14.14
C GLY A 107 7.14 -5.00 12.82
N VAL A 108 7.71 -5.78 11.91
CA VAL A 108 8.07 -5.35 10.56
C VAL A 108 7.09 -5.96 9.57
N TYR A 109 6.53 -5.09 8.73
CA TYR A 109 5.54 -5.44 7.74
C TYR A 109 6.20 -5.44 6.36
N TYR A 110 5.99 -6.53 5.64
CA TYR A 110 6.55 -6.78 4.32
C TYR A 110 5.43 -6.91 3.32
N VAL A 111 5.68 -6.43 2.11
CA VAL A 111 4.86 -6.72 0.93
C VAL A 111 5.76 -7.32 -0.16
N ASN A 112 5.21 -8.22 -0.94
CA ASN A 112 5.84 -8.83 -2.09
C ASN A 112 4.81 -9.00 -3.20
N GLY A 113 5.10 -8.53 -4.40
CA GLY A 113 4.25 -8.71 -5.57
C GLY A 113 4.96 -8.20 -6.81
N ASN A 114 4.61 -8.75 -7.96
CA ASN A 114 5.04 -8.20 -9.24
C ASN A 114 4.24 -6.93 -9.52
N SER A 115 4.90 -5.92 -10.09
CA SER A 115 4.22 -4.83 -10.76
C SER A 115 4.98 -4.45 -12.03
N SER A 116 4.26 -4.35 -13.14
CA SER A 116 4.78 -3.76 -14.38
C SER A 116 4.21 -2.36 -14.51
N ILE A 117 5.06 -1.41 -14.90
CA ILE A 117 4.60 -0.07 -15.28
C ILE A 117 4.66 0.03 -16.80
N GLU A 118 3.55 -0.28 -17.47
CA GLU A 118 3.51 -0.24 -18.95
C GLU A 118 3.94 1.13 -19.49
N ALA A 119 3.54 2.21 -18.81
CA ALA A 119 3.83 3.57 -19.23
C ALA A 119 5.26 4.05 -18.91
N SER A 120 5.99 3.43 -17.98
CA SER A 120 7.39 3.80 -17.71
C SER A 120 8.40 2.87 -18.33
N GLN A 121 7.95 1.79 -18.98
CA GLN A 121 8.81 0.71 -19.45
C GLN A 121 9.74 0.26 -18.31
N LEU A 122 9.23 0.10 -17.09
CA LEU A 122 10.01 -0.46 -15.98
C LEU A 122 9.24 -1.64 -15.37
N ASP A 123 9.94 -2.76 -15.26
CA ASP A 123 9.49 -3.94 -14.55
C ASP A 123 10.06 -3.95 -13.14
N PHE A 124 9.17 -4.19 -12.17
CA PHE A 124 9.52 -4.37 -10.77
C PHE A 124 9.28 -5.85 -10.44
N PRO A 125 10.33 -6.68 -10.51
CA PRO A 125 10.20 -8.07 -10.12
C PRO A 125 9.80 -8.18 -8.64
N ALA A 126 9.00 -9.20 -8.35
CA ALA A 126 8.60 -9.57 -6.99
C ALA A 126 9.82 -9.65 -6.06
N ALA A 127 9.88 -8.71 -5.12
CA ALA A 127 10.90 -8.68 -4.07
C ALA A 127 10.23 -8.27 -2.75
N PRO A 128 10.62 -8.88 -1.61
CA PRO A 128 10.19 -8.44 -0.30
C PRO A 128 10.55 -6.98 -0.06
N MET A 129 9.58 -6.17 0.32
CA MET A 129 9.78 -4.78 0.65
C MET A 129 9.17 -4.46 2.02
N MET A 130 9.97 -3.89 2.91
CA MET A 130 9.50 -3.38 4.20
C MET A 130 8.78 -2.06 4.01
N TYR A 131 7.51 -1.97 4.40
CA TYR A 131 6.71 -0.75 4.27
C TYR A 131 6.28 -0.13 5.60
N LEU A 132 6.30 -0.89 6.70
CA LEU A 132 5.95 -0.40 8.03
C LEU A 132 6.79 -1.09 9.11
N LYS A 133 7.16 -0.33 10.14
CA LYS A 133 7.70 -0.81 11.41
C LYS A 133 6.92 -0.19 12.56
N ASP A 134 6.14 -0.98 13.28
CA ASP A 134 5.31 -0.48 14.38
C ASP A 134 6.03 -0.53 15.74
N ASN A 135 7.16 -1.24 15.82
CA ASN A 135 7.93 -1.47 17.03
C ASN A 135 9.10 -0.50 17.23
N VAL A 136 9.25 0.50 16.36
CA VAL A 136 10.33 1.49 16.43
C VAL A 136 9.87 2.81 17.06
N ALA A 137 10.84 3.61 17.50
CA ALA A 137 10.61 4.95 18.03
C ALA A 137 10.24 5.95 16.91
N LEU A 138 9.60 7.06 17.27
CA LEU A 138 9.31 8.15 16.34
C LEU A 138 10.58 8.67 15.66
N ASN A 139 10.45 9.08 14.40
CA ASN A 139 11.51 9.52 13.50
C ASN A 139 12.59 8.45 13.20
N THR A 140 12.35 7.18 13.55
CA THR A 140 13.19 6.09 13.05
C THR A 140 12.95 5.90 11.56
N SER A 141 14.04 5.77 10.81
CA SER A 141 14.01 5.56 9.36
C SER A 141 14.58 4.20 8.99
N TRP A 142 14.06 3.60 7.91
CA TRP A 142 14.57 2.35 7.33
C TRP A 142 14.46 2.40 5.81
N SER A 143 15.30 1.63 5.13
CA SER A 143 15.31 1.59 3.67
C SER A 143 15.12 0.19 3.12
N SER A 144 14.56 0.13 1.92
CA SER A 144 14.43 -1.07 1.10
C SER A 144 15.01 -0.74 -0.28
N LYS A 145 15.76 -1.69 -0.86
CA LYS A 145 16.18 -1.58 -2.26
C LYS A 145 15.31 -2.51 -3.09
N VAL A 146 14.71 -1.98 -4.14
CA VAL A 146 13.88 -2.74 -5.06
C VAL A 146 14.57 -2.72 -6.42
N LYS A 147 14.75 -3.91 -6.99
CA LYS A 147 15.26 -4.03 -8.35
C LYS A 147 14.24 -3.47 -9.33
N ILE A 148 14.71 -2.74 -10.32
CA ILE A 148 13.91 -2.21 -11.41
C ILE A 148 14.65 -2.51 -12.71
N SER A 149 13.95 -2.90 -13.75
CA SER A 149 14.55 -3.19 -15.05
C SER A 149 13.81 -2.42 -16.12
N PRO A 150 14.49 -1.65 -17.01
CA PRO A 150 13.83 -1.11 -18.18
C PRO A 150 13.24 -2.25 -19.03
N ALA A 151 12.03 -2.06 -19.55
CA ALA A 151 11.39 -3.01 -20.43
C ALA A 151 12.32 -3.23 -21.63
N ASP A 152 12.49 -4.49 -22.01
CA ASP A 152 13.39 -4.94 -23.08
C ASP A 152 14.89 -4.70 -22.80
N SER A 153 15.30 -4.39 -21.56
CA SER A 153 16.71 -4.27 -21.16
C SER A 153 17.13 -5.36 -20.18
N PRO A 154 18.30 -5.99 -20.37
CA PRO A 154 18.86 -6.91 -19.38
C PRO A 154 19.51 -6.18 -18.18
N ILE A 155 19.51 -4.84 -18.17
CA ILE A 155 20.15 -4.04 -17.11
C ILE A 155 19.21 -3.92 -15.92
N GLU A 156 19.60 -4.52 -14.79
CA GLU A 156 18.95 -4.30 -13.50
C GLU A 156 19.51 -3.03 -12.82
N LEU A 157 18.61 -2.12 -12.47
CA LEU A 157 18.86 -0.97 -11.60
C LEU A 157 18.25 -1.23 -10.22
N SER A 158 18.58 -0.41 -9.22
CA SER A 158 18.00 -0.52 -7.87
C SER A 158 17.46 0.81 -7.38
N ALA A 159 16.14 0.92 -7.32
CA ALA A 159 15.48 2.03 -6.63
C ALA A 159 15.67 1.87 -5.12
N THR A 160 15.93 2.98 -4.42
CA THR A 160 15.99 3.01 -2.97
C THR A 160 14.74 3.68 -2.43
N TYR A 161 13.98 2.94 -1.64
CA TYR A 161 12.85 3.44 -0.86
C TYR A 161 13.35 3.74 0.54
N GLN A 162 13.09 4.94 1.03
CA GLN A 162 13.44 5.37 2.38
C GLN A 162 12.16 5.76 3.10
N TYR A 163 11.87 5.07 4.20
CA TYR A 163 10.71 5.30 5.05
C TYR A 163 11.12 5.95 6.35
N THR A 164 10.21 6.72 6.97
CA THR A 164 10.37 7.30 8.30
C THR A 164 9.05 7.26 9.06
N LEU A 165 9.06 6.71 10.27
CA LEU A 165 7.90 6.73 11.15
C LEU A 165 7.71 8.15 11.73
N LYS A 166 6.64 8.84 11.34
CA LYS A 166 6.42 10.25 11.73
C LYS A 166 5.57 10.39 12.97
N GLU A 167 4.49 9.63 13.04
CA GLU A 167 3.51 9.72 14.13
C GLU A 167 2.99 8.31 14.49
N LYS A 168 2.60 8.12 15.74
CA LYS A 168 2.01 6.88 16.27
C LYS A 168 0.86 7.23 17.21
N GLY A 169 -0.19 6.41 17.21
CA GLY A 169 -1.30 6.56 18.14
C GLY A 169 -2.13 7.81 17.90
N ILE A 170 -2.08 8.39 16.70
CA ILE A 170 -2.85 9.60 16.37
C ILE A 170 -4.29 9.23 15.99
N SER A 171 -5.20 10.19 16.10
CA SER A 171 -6.50 10.11 15.43
C SER A 171 -6.40 10.74 14.05
N PHE A 172 -6.77 10.00 13.01
CA PHE A 172 -6.75 10.49 11.62
C PHE A 172 -8.16 10.46 11.03
N LYS A 173 -8.57 11.54 10.36
CA LYS A 173 -9.92 11.68 9.82
C LYS A 173 -9.91 11.62 8.30
N ILE A 174 -10.75 10.76 7.73
CA ILE A 174 -11.01 10.66 6.30
C ILE A 174 -12.48 10.96 6.08
N ASP A 175 -12.77 12.02 5.33
CA ASP A 175 -14.13 12.52 5.12
C ASP A 175 -14.89 12.71 6.46
N LYS A 176 -15.87 11.85 6.76
CA LYS A 176 -16.68 11.89 7.99
C LYS A 176 -16.27 10.86 9.04
N VAL A 177 -15.31 9.97 8.74
CA VAL A 177 -14.89 8.87 9.60
C VAL A 177 -13.57 9.22 10.28
N THR A 178 -13.50 9.05 11.61
CA THR A 178 -12.28 9.22 12.39
C THR A 178 -11.73 7.85 12.79
N TYR A 179 -10.49 7.59 12.46
CA TYR A 179 -9.76 6.36 12.79
C TYR A 179 -8.82 6.64 13.99
N PRO A 180 -9.00 5.96 15.13
CA PRO A 180 -8.07 6.04 16.24
C PRO A 180 -6.81 5.19 15.97
N ASP A 181 -5.80 5.37 16.80
CA ASP A 181 -4.58 4.55 16.85
C ASP A 181 -3.87 4.40 15.50
N VAL A 182 -3.73 5.50 14.77
CA VAL A 182 -3.12 5.52 13.44
C VAL A 182 -1.61 5.72 13.52
N ILE A 183 -0.88 5.03 12.65
CA ILE A 183 0.53 5.25 12.36
C ILE A 183 0.66 6.03 11.05
N HIS A 184 1.51 7.06 11.04
CA HIS A 184 1.89 7.82 9.86
C HIS A 184 3.36 7.54 9.49
N VAL A 185 3.60 7.14 8.23
CA VAL A 185 4.93 6.90 7.66
C VAL A 185 5.14 7.78 6.44
N ASP A 186 6.23 8.53 6.41
CA ASP A 186 6.71 9.18 5.19
C ASP A 186 7.60 8.22 4.40
N MET A 187 7.58 8.34 3.07
CA MET A 187 8.35 7.56 2.11
C MET A 187 8.99 8.49 1.09
N THR A 188 10.20 8.17 0.67
CA THR A 188 10.83 8.75 -0.52
C THR A 188 11.41 7.63 -1.39
N MET A 189 11.37 7.80 -2.71
CA MET A 189 12.03 6.90 -3.66
C MET A 189 13.10 7.67 -4.45
N THR A 190 14.30 7.12 -4.49
CA THR A 190 15.41 7.62 -5.33
C THR A 190 15.84 6.55 -6.34
N LEU A 191 16.16 7.00 -7.56
CA LEU A 191 16.76 6.15 -8.59
C LEU A 191 18.29 6.26 -8.54
N PRO A 192 19.03 5.24 -9.02
CA PRO A 192 20.48 5.32 -9.16
C PRO A 192 20.90 6.57 -9.94
N GLY A 193 21.87 7.32 -9.41
CA GLY A 193 22.35 8.55 -10.04
C GLY A 193 21.49 9.80 -9.81
N SER A 194 20.33 9.69 -9.14
CA SER A 194 19.54 10.86 -8.74
C SER A 194 19.95 11.38 -7.36
N SER A 195 20.14 12.70 -7.24
CA SER A 195 20.37 13.36 -5.95
C SER A 195 19.08 13.80 -5.24
N THR A 196 17.94 13.74 -5.93
CA THR A 196 16.62 14.10 -5.38
C THR A 196 15.65 12.91 -5.46
N PRO A 197 14.72 12.80 -4.51
CA PRO A 197 13.61 11.85 -4.64
C PRO A 197 12.82 12.10 -5.92
N VAL A 198 12.56 11.04 -6.67
CA VAL A 198 11.61 11.08 -7.80
C VAL A 198 10.17 10.90 -7.31
N CYS A 199 10.01 10.41 -6.09
CA CYS A 199 8.74 10.15 -5.44
C CYS A 199 8.81 10.50 -3.96
N THR A 200 7.73 11.08 -3.42
CA THR A 200 7.53 11.28 -1.99
C THR A 200 6.11 10.84 -1.62
N GLY A 201 5.93 10.27 -0.45
CA GLY A 201 4.64 9.76 -0.02
C GLY A 201 4.42 9.87 1.48
N SER A 202 3.16 10.01 1.88
CA SER A 202 2.71 9.92 3.27
C SER A 202 1.64 8.83 3.34
N TYR A 203 1.82 7.88 4.24
CA TYR A 203 0.98 6.69 4.39
C TYR A 203 0.46 6.56 5.81
N TYR A 204 -0.82 6.20 5.93
CA TYR A 204 -1.51 6.09 7.20
C TYR A 204 -2.12 4.70 7.35
N TYR A 205 -1.86 4.07 8.48
CA TYR A 205 -2.35 2.74 8.83
C TYR A 205 -3.07 2.80 10.15
N ALA A 206 -4.32 2.34 10.20
CA ALA A 206 -5.11 2.24 11.42
C ALA A 206 -4.98 0.86 12.06
N LYS A 207 -4.92 0.86 13.39
CA LYS A 207 -4.88 -0.35 14.21
C LYS A 207 -6.10 -1.24 13.92
N LYS A 208 -5.90 -2.55 13.72
CA LYS A 208 -6.91 -3.57 13.36
C LYS A 208 -7.64 -3.36 12.04
N ILE A 209 -7.22 -2.40 11.22
CA ILE A 209 -7.85 -2.10 9.92
C ILE A 209 -6.80 -2.18 8.80
N GLY A 210 -5.60 -1.66 9.06
CA GLY A 210 -4.51 -1.57 8.10
C GLY A 210 -4.49 -0.26 7.34
N PHE A 211 -4.07 -0.27 6.08
CA PHE A 211 -3.93 0.96 5.29
C PHE A 211 -5.26 1.69 5.11
N ILE A 212 -5.27 2.98 5.47
CA ILE A 212 -6.46 3.82 5.39
C ILE A 212 -6.31 5.01 4.45
N TYR A 213 -5.10 5.53 4.24
CA TYR A 213 -4.89 6.72 3.42
C TYR A 213 -3.45 6.85 2.92
N SER A 214 -3.29 7.31 1.68
CA SER A 214 -2.01 7.80 1.17
C SER A 214 -2.16 9.12 0.42
N LYS A 215 -1.10 9.92 0.46
CA LYS A 215 -0.85 11.02 -0.47
C LYS A 215 0.55 10.89 -1.01
N VAL A 216 0.71 10.73 -2.32
CA VAL A 216 2.02 10.55 -2.95
C VAL A 216 2.16 11.53 -4.09
N THR A 217 3.34 12.12 -4.15
CA THR A 217 3.75 13.05 -5.19
C THR A 217 4.89 12.45 -5.98
N MET A 218 4.77 12.49 -7.31
CA MET A 218 5.81 12.09 -8.23
C MET A 218 5.72 12.98 -9.46
N ASN A 219 6.87 13.42 -9.98
CA ASN A 219 6.93 14.33 -11.14
C ASN A 219 6.05 15.59 -11.02
N GLY A 220 5.77 16.03 -9.79
CA GLY A 220 4.92 17.19 -9.51
C GLY A 220 3.41 16.92 -9.55
N GLN A 221 2.97 15.70 -9.88
CA GLN A 221 1.58 15.27 -9.70
C GLN A 221 1.41 14.64 -8.34
N THR A 222 0.27 14.90 -7.71
CA THR A 222 -0.09 14.29 -6.43
C THR A 222 -1.32 13.42 -6.63
N ASN A 223 -1.24 12.18 -6.17
CA ASN A 223 -2.38 11.28 -6.07
C ASN A 223 -2.69 10.93 -4.63
N THR A 224 -3.95 10.64 -4.39
CA THR A 224 -4.53 10.32 -3.10
C THR A 224 -5.32 9.04 -3.21
N ILE A 225 -5.16 8.18 -2.22
CA ILE A 225 -5.99 6.99 -2.03
C ILE A 225 -6.51 7.03 -0.60
N LYS A 226 -7.78 6.71 -0.43
CA LYS A 226 -8.45 6.68 0.87
C LYS A 226 -9.36 5.47 0.98
N LEU A 227 -9.44 4.90 2.18
CA LEU A 227 -10.34 3.80 2.49
C LEU A 227 -11.78 4.33 2.52
N ALA A 228 -12.62 3.77 1.65
CA ALA A 228 -14.04 4.07 1.59
C ALA A 228 -14.82 3.20 2.58
N SER A 229 -14.54 1.89 2.59
CA SER A 229 -15.14 0.91 3.50
C SER A 229 -14.27 -0.33 3.64
N TYR A 230 -14.55 -1.13 4.65
CA TYR A 230 -13.84 -2.38 4.91
C TYR A 230 -14.73 -3.39 5.63
N GLU A 231 -14.37 -4.66 5.54
CA GLU A 231 -14.95 -5.77 6.29
C GLU A 231 -13.79 -6.65 6.77
N ILE A 232 -13.52 -6.68 8.07
CA ILE A 232 -12.50 -7.56 8.65
C ILE A 232 -13.17 -8.80 9.23
N LYS A 233 -12.75 -9.98 8.79
CA LYS A 233 -13.25 -11.25 9.32
C LYS A 233 -12.62 -11.57 10.68
N PRO A 234 -13.33 -12.28 11.57
CA PRO A 234 -12.80 -12.74 12.85
C PRO A 234 -11.57 -13.65 12.71
#